data_AF-A0A2V7VLH3-F1
#
_entry.id   AF-A0A2V7VLH3-F1
#
_cell.length_a   1.000
_cell.length_b   1.000
_cell.length_c   1.000
_cell.angle_alpha   90.00
_cell.angle_beta   90.00
_cell.angle_gamma   90.00
#
_symmetry.space_group_name_H-M   'P 1'
#
loop_
_entity.id
_entity.type
_entity.pdbx_description
1 polymer ?
#
loop_
_entity_poly.entity_id
_entity_poly.type
_entity_poly.pdbx_seq_one_letter_code
_entity_poly.pdbx_strand_id
1 'polypeptide(L)'
;VGLEELPGKVNYFRGADPARWRRNVPTYKRVAYRRIYPGIDVVFHGDQRQLEYDLALAPGADPGLIVLQFAGAERVTVDAQGDLVLRVAGGE
;
A
#
# COMPACT_ATOMS: atom_id res chain seq x y z
N VAL A 1 -5.58 9.33 -0.80
CA VAL A 1 -6.64 9.69 -1.78
C VAL A 1 -7.12 8.41 -2.45
N GLY A 2 -8.44 8.18 -2.53
CA GLY A 2 -8.98 7.06 -3.29
C GLY A 2 -8.90 7.33 -4.79
N LEU A 3 -8.51 6.33 -5.58
CA LEU A 3 -8.43 6.40 -7.04
C LEU A 3 -9.31 5.29 -7.63
N GLU A 4 -9.87 5.56 -8.81
CA GLU A 4 -10.73 4.61 -9.53
C GLU A 4 -11.90 4.13 -8.66
N GLU A 5 -12.86 5.03 -8.43
CA GLU A 5 -14.05 4.72 -7.65
C GLU A 5 -14.81 3.54 -8.26
N LEU A 6 -15.19 2.59 -7.40
CA LEU A 6 -15.97 1.42 -7.76
C LEU A 6 -17.46 1.70 -7.62
N PRO A 7 -18.31 1.01 -8.41
CA PRO A 7 -19.77 1.16 -8.32
C PRO A 7 -20.32 0.68 -6.96
N GLY A 8 -19.60 -0.23 -6.29
CA GLY A 8 -19.97 -0.73 -4.97
C GLY A 8 -19.90 0.35 -3.89
N LYS A 9 -20.92 0.40 -3.03
CA LYS A 9 -20.95 1.26 -1.85
C LYS A 9 -21.00 0.42 -0.58
N VAL A 10 -20.37 0.91 0.48
CA VAL A 10 -20.41 0.28 1.81
C VAL A 10 -21.24 1.11 2.77
N ASN A 11 -21.99 0.42 3.62
CA ASN A 11 -22.78 1.03 4.69
C ASN A 11 -22.30 0.47 6.04
N TYR A 12 -22.09 1.35 7.02
CA TYR A 12 -21.71 1.01 8.39
C TYR A 12 -22.83 1.41 9.34
N PHE A 13 -23.58 0.42 9.81
CA PHE A 13 -24.67 0.57 10.78
C PHE A 13 -24.18 0.19 12.18
N ARG A 14 -23.47 1.11 12.85
CA ARG A 14 -22.89 0.86 14.18
C ARG A 14 -23.76 1.48 15.28
N GLY A 15 -24.24 0.65 16.20
CA GLY A 15 -25.10 1.07 17.31
C GLY A 15 -26.55 1.35 16.90
N ALA A 16 -27.37 1.70 17.90
CA ALA A 16 -28.82 1.86 17.73
C ALA A 16 -29.26 3.23 17.20
N ASP A 17 -28.38 4.23 17.17
CA ASP A 17 -28.68 5.59 16.70
C ASP A 17 -28.46 5.71 15.17
N PRO A 18 -29.53 5.84 14.35
CA PRO A 18 -29.41 5.95 12.90
C PRO A 18 -28.68 7.21 12.43
N ALA A 19 -28.62 8.27 13.24
CA ALA A 19 -27.87 9.48 12.90
C ALA A 19 -26.36 9.23 12.86
N ARG A 20 -25.88 8.16 13.53
CA ARG A 20 -24.47 7.75 13.55
C ARG A 20 -24.11 6.77 12.45
N TRP A 21 -25.09 6.27 11.70
CA TRP A 21 -24.86 5.36 10.60
C TRP A 21 -24.20 6.07 9.43
N ARG A 22 -23.18 5.42 8.84
CA ARG A 22 -22.52 5.92 7.62
C ARG A 22 -23.05 5.13 6.44
N ARG A 23 -23.72 5.82 5.51
CA ARG A 23 -24.30 5.20 4.32
C ARG A 23 -23.60 5.70 3.06
N ASN A 24 -23.70 4.92 1.98
CA ASN A 24 -23.20 5.25 0.65
C ASN A 24 -21.70 5.61 0.64
N VAL A 25 -20.89 4.96 1.48
CA VAL A 25 -19.45 5.21 1.51
C VAL A 25 -18.86 4.69 0.19
N PRO A 26 -18.20 5.56 -0.60
CA PRO A 26 -17.57 5.14 -1.86
C PRO A 26 -16.44 4.16 -1.59
N THR A 27 -16.27 3.20 -2.50
CA THR A 27 -15.13 2.29 -2.51
C THR A 27 -14.26 2.57 -3.72
N TYR A 28 -13.00 2.19 -3.67
CA TYR A 28 -11.99 2.55 -4.67
C TYR A 28 -11.13 1.33 -4.95
N LYS A 29 -10.67 1.18 -6.20
CA LYS A 29 -9.72 0.11 -6.54
C LYS A 29 -8.35 0.34 -5.95
N ARG A 30 -7.95 1.61 -5.78
CA ARG A 30 -6.59 1.97 -5.35
C ARG A 30 -6.62 3.12 -4.35
N VAL A 31 -5.59 3.19 -3.52
CA VAL A 31 -5.39 4.29 -2.58
C VAL A 31 -3.98 4.84 -2.73
N ALA A 32 -3.87 6.12 -3.06
CA ALA A 32 -2.58 6.81 -3.17
C ALA A 32 -2.28 7.63 -1.92
N TYR A 33 -1.09 7.44 -1.36
CA TYR A 33 -0.44 8.34 -0.41
C TYR A 33 0.57 9.16 -1.19
N ARG A 34 0.32 10.47 -1.25
CA ARG A 34 1.10 11.35 -2.10
C ARG A 34 2.31 11.91 -1.39
N ARG A 35 3.42 12.03 -2.10
CA ARG A 35 4.67 12.67 -1.68
C ARG A 35 5.20 12.09 -0.38
N ILE A 36 5.27 10.76 -0.31
CA ILE A 36 5.97 10.07 0.78
C ILE A 36 7.48 10.39 0.73
N TYR A 37 7.99 10.72 -0.46
CA TYR A 37 9.23 11.43 -0.71
C TYR A 37 8.99 12.53 -1.78
N PRO A 38 9.92 13.49 -1.97
CA PRO A 38 9.82 14.46 -3.06
C PRO A 38 9.67 13.78 -4.43
N GLY A 39 8.53 13.97 -5.08
CA GLY A 39 8.22 13.39 -6.38
C GLY A 39 7.86 11.90 -6.37
N ILE A 40 7.63 11.29 -5.20
CA ILE A 40 7.30 9.86 -5.07
C ILE A 40 6.01 9.67 -4.29
N ASP A 41 5.06 9.00 -4.92
CA ASP A 41 3.80 8.57 -4.31
C ASP A 41 3.86 7.05 -4.06
N VAL A 42 3.17 6.56 -3.03
CA VAL A 42 2.87 5.12 -2.90
C VAL A 42 1.41 4.87 -3.22
N VAL A 43 1.16 3.87 -4.07
CA VAL A 43 -0.19 3.51 -4.50
C VAL A 43 -0.46 2.07 -4.10
N PHE A 44 -1.38 1.90 -3.16
CA PHE A 44 -1.86 0.60 -2.73
C PHE A 44 -2.98 0.11 -3.64
N HIS A 45 -2.92 -1.15 -4.02
CA HIS A 45 -3.94 -1.83 -4.81
C HIS A 45 -3.93 -3.32 -4.51
N GLY A 46 -4.94 -4.05 -4.95
CA GLY A 46 -5.03 -5.48 -4.70
C GLY A 46 -6.36 -6.06 -5.10
N ASP A 47 -6.38 -7.36 -5.35
CA ASP A 47 -7.60 -8.14 -5.29
C ASP A 47 -7.80 -8.67 -3.87
N GLN A 48 -8.97 -9.20 -3.53
CA GLN A 48 -9.40 -9.53 -2.16
C GLN A 48 -8.49 -10.47 -1.36
N ARG A 49 -7.36 -10.91 -1.91
CA ARG A 49 -6.41 -11.85 -1.31
C ARG A 49 -4.98 -11.34 -1.22
N GLN A 50 -4.58 -10.40 -2.08
CA GLN A 50 -3.21 -9.91 -2.14
C GLN A 50 -3.21 -8.39 -2.18
N LEU A 51 -2.55 -7.78 -1.19
CA LEU A 51 -2.29 -6.35 -1.17
C LEU A 51 -0.90 -6.11 -1.75
N GLU A 52 -0.85 -5.26 -2.77
CA GLU A 52 0.38 -4.80 -3.40
C GLU A 52 0.50 -3.27 -3.27
N TYR A 53 1.71 -2.78 -3.49
CA TYR A 53 1.96 -1.35 -3.58
C TYR A 53 2.97 -1.04 -4.69
N ASP A 54 2.72 0.07 -5.37
CA ASP A 54 3.66 0.63 -6.34
C ASP A 54 4.25 1.92 -5.77
N LEU A 55 5.55 2.15 -6.00
CA LEU A 55 6.19 3.45 -5.80
C LEU A 55 6.21 4.18 -7.14
N ALA A 56 5.36 5.20 -7.28
CA ALA A 56 5.21 5.96 -8.51
C ALA A 56 6.12 7.20 -8.47
N LEU A 57 7.16 7.19 -9.31
CA LEU A 57 8.15 8.26 -9.39
C LEU A 57 7.77 9.24 -10.50
N ALA A 58 7.71 10.53 -10.16
CA ALA A 58 7.65 11.59 -11.16
C ALA A 58 8.98 11.69 -11.94
N PRO A 59 8.97 12.23 -13.17
CA PRO A 59 10.20 12.47 -13.92
C PRO A 59 11.23 13.27 -13.10
N GLY A 60 12.45 12.76 -13.00
CA GLY A 60 13.54 13.38 -12.24
C GLY A 60 13.50 13.14 -10.72
N ALA A 61 12.54 12.38 -10.19
CA ALA A 61 12.59 11.93 -8.80
C ALA A 61 13.77 10.98 -8.58
N ASP A 62 14.45 11.11 -7.44
CA ASP A 62 15.60 10.28 -7.08
C ASP A 62 15.13 8.96 -6.43
N PRO A 63 15.29 7.81 -7.10
CA PRO A 63 14.93 6.52 -6.52
C PRO A 63 15.79 6.14 -5.30
N GLY A 64 16.98 6.72 -5.14
CA GLY A 64 17.89 6.44 -4.03
C GLY A 64 17.37 6.90 -2.66
N LEU A 65 16.31 7.73 -2.64
CA LEU A 65 15.63 8.13 -1.41
C LEU A 65 14.75 7.04 -0.82
N ILE A 66 14.38 6.04 -1.62
CA ILE A 66 13.51 4.94 -1.20
C ILE A 66 14.34 3.96 -0.38
N VAL A 67 13.94 3.75 0.88
CA VAL A 67 14.54 2.77 1.78
C VAL A 67 13.46 1.83 2.29
N LEU A 68 13.64 0.53 2.05
CA LEU A 68 12.82 -0.52 2.66
C LEU A 68 13.59 -1.10 3.85
N GLN A 69 12.98 -1.03 5.03
CA GLN A 69 13.55 -1.59 6.26
C GLN A 69 12.70 -2.76 6.72
N PHE A 70 13.36 -3.90 6.94
CA PHE A 70 12.74 -5.12 7.45
C PHE A 70 13.27 -5.38 8.86
N ALA A 71 12.39 -5.22 9.86
CA ALA A 71 12.74 -5.55 11.24
C ALA A 71 12.89 -7.07 11.39
N GLY A 72 13.95 -7.51 12.07
CA GLY A 72 14.23 -8.93 12.30
C GLY A 72 15.00 -9.65 11.18
N ALA A 73 15.25 -8.97 10.05
CA ALA A 73 16.17 -9.48 9.04
C ALA A 73 17.62 -9.33 9.51
N GLU A 74 18.35 -10.44 9.57
CA GLU A 74 19.79 -10.46 9.86
C GLU A 74 20.62 -10.11 8.62
N ARG A 75 20.09 -10.47 7.43
CA ARG A 75 20.73 -10.23 6.15
C ARG A 75 19.67 -9.97 5.09
N VAL A 76 19.95 -8.99 4.23
CA VAL A 76 19.14 -8.65 3.06
C VAL A 76 20.04 -8.75 1.84
N THR A 77 19.66 -9.56 0.88
CA THR A 77 20.41 -9.76 -0.38
C THR A 77 19.46 -9.78 -1.56
N VAL A 78 20.00 -9.48 -2.74
CA VAL A 78 19.33 -9.74 -4.01
C VAL A 78 19.99 -10.96 -4.62
N ASP A 79 19.21 -11.97 -4.99
CA ASP A 79 19.75 -13.18 -5.63
C ASP A 79 20.00 -12.98 -7.14
N ALA A 80 20.34 -14.06 -7.85
CA ALA A 80 20.67 -13.99 -9.27
C ALA A 80 19.43 -13.74 -10.17
N GLN A 81 18.23 -13.97 -9.65
CA GLN A 81 16.95 -13.78 -10.32
C GLN A 81 16.41 -12.36 -10.12
N GLY A 82 16.99 -11.63 -9.16
CA GLY A 82 16.56 -10.28 -8.79
C GLY A 82 15.59 -10.27 -7.61
N ASP A 83 15.39 -11.41 -6.95
CA ASP A 83 14.49 -11.51 -5.81
C ASP A 83 15.18 -10.98 -4.56
N LEU A 84 14.41 -10.24 -3.75
CA LEU A 84 14.87 -9.77 -2.44
C LEU A 84 14.75 -10.91 -1.42
N VAL A 85 15.89 -11.43 -0.97
CA VAL A 85 15.98 -12.50 0.03
C VAL A 85 16.27 -11.92 1.41
N LEU A 86 15.43 -12.24 2.39
CA LEU A 86 15.54 -11.80 3.78
C LEU A 86 15.88 -13.01 4.67
N ARG A 87 17.07 -13.05 5.25
CA ARG A 87 17.38 -14.08 6.25
C ARG A 87 16.92 -13.62 7.63
N VAL A 88 16.11 -14.43 8.32
CA VAL A 88 15.61 -14.14 9.67
C VAL A 88 16.08 -15.21 10.67
N ALA A 89 16.00 -14.90 11.96
CA ALA A 89 16.36 -15.86 13.01
C ALA A 89 15.38 -17.05 13.02
N GLY A 90 15.70 -18.13 12.29
CA GLY A 90 14.89 -19.33 12.14
C GLY A 90 14.84 -19.93 10.74
N GLY A 91 15.36 -19.24 9.71
CA GLY A 91 15.37 -19.71 8.32
C GLY A 91 15.59 -18.59 7.31
N GLU A 92 15.57 -18.96 6.03
CA GLU A 92 15.29 -18.04 4.92
C GLU A 92 13.80 -17.76 4.82
#